data_AF-A0A4Y8L2C8-F1
#
_entry.id   AF-A0A4Y8L2C8-F1
#
_cell.length_a   1.000
_cell.length_b   1.000
_cell.length_c   1.000
_cell.angle_alpha   90.00
_cell.angle_beta   90.00
_cell.angle_gamma   90.00
#
_symmetry.space_group_name_H-M   'P 1'
#
loop_
_entity.id
_entity.type
_entity.pdbx_description
1 polymer ?
#
loop_
_entity_poly.entity_id
_entity_poly.type
_entity_poly.pdbx_seq_one_letter_code
_entity_poly.pdbx_strand_id
1 'polypeptide(L)'
;MYYSQAIDDYNVSIFRLFILRTLDGFDGYKQEIQVVISEAKSLLNEEKTVYEINRELFSLILYLKNKDTGFLRNLNIDNVQKEDYKELLKIIEKQESESSLQCMYNY
;
A
#
# COMPACT_ATOMS: atom_id res chain seq x y z
N MET A 1 6.25 21.82 -5.39
CA MET A 1 5.04 20.98 -5.50
C MET A 1 4.98 20.06 -4.28
N TYR A 2 4.77 20.64 -3.09
CA TYR A 2 4.92 19.94 -1.80
C TYR A 2 3.60 19.34 -1.27
N TYR A 3 2.47 19.90 -1.67
CA TYR A 3 1.16 19.53 -1.14
C TYR A 3 0.68 18.14 -1.62
N SER A 4 1.01 17.76 -2.85
CA SER A 4 0.64 16.44 -3.41
C SER A 4 1.38 15.31 -2.70
N GLN A 5 2.69 15.48 -2.48
CA GLN A 5 3.51 14.49 -1.76
C GLN A 5 3.02 14.31 -0.32
N ALA A 6 2.70 15.40 0.38
CA ALA A 6 2.19 15.34 1.74
C ALA A 6 0.83 14.61 1.86
N ILE A 7 -0.06 14.75 0.87
CA ILE A 7 -1.33 14.00 0.82
C ILE A 7 -1.09 12.52 0.56
N ASP A 8 -0.17 12.20 -0.35
CA ASP A 8 0.16 10.82 -0.68
C ASP A 8 0.78 10.10 0.55
N ASP A 9 1.68 10.77 1.27
CA ASP A 9 2.28 10.26 2.52
C ASP A 9 1.24 10.07 3.63
N TYR A 10 0.26 10.96 3.72
CA TYR A 10 -0.84 10.85 4.69
C TYR A 10 -1.72 9.63 4.41
N ASN A 11 -2.09 9.40 3.15
CA ASN A 11 -2.92 8.25 2.77
C ASN A 11 -2.19 6.92 2.99
N VAL A 12 -0.89 6.87 2.71
CA VAL A 12 -0.05 5.70 3.02
C VAL A 12 0.03 5.46 4.53
N SER A 13 0.16 6.54 5.33
CA SER A 13 0.18 6.45 6.79
C SER A 13 -1.13 5.91 7.38
N ILE A 14 -2.28 6.35 6.84
CA ILE A 14 -3.59 5.79 7.24
C ILE A 14 -3.68 4.32 6.85
N PHE A 15 -3.28 3.97 5.63
CA PHE A 15 -3.32 2.59 5.17
C PHE A 15 -2.45 1.67 6.05
N ARG A 16 -1.25 2.13 6.43
CA ARG A 16 -0.39 1.48 7.41
C ARG A 16 -1.11 1.26 8.74
N LEU A 17 -1.81 2.28 9.25
CA LEU A 17 -2.58 2.16 10.47
C LEU A 17 -3.66 1.09 10.37
N PHE A 18 -4.38 1.00 9.25
CA PHE A 18 -5.39 -0.04 9.04
C PHE A 18 -4.80 -1.45 9.10
N ILE A 19 -3.63 -1.65 8.49
CA ILE A 19 -2.91 -2.93 8.55
C ILE A 19 -2.52 -3.27 9.99
N LEU A 20 -1.95 -2.30 10.72
CA LEU A 20 -1.58 -2.49 12.13
C LEU A 20 -2.78 -2.87 13.00
N ARG A 21 -3.91 -2.16 12.86
CA ARG A 21 -5.15 -2.46 13.59
C ARG A 21 -5.68 -3.86 13.25
N THR A 22 -5.56 -4.28 12.00
CA THR A 22 -5.93 -5.64 11.57
C THR A 22 -5.01 -6.69 12.21
N LEU A 23 -3.71 -6.42 12.31
CA LEU A 23 -2.74 -7.29 12.99
C LEU A 23 -3.00 -7.41 14.51
N ASP A 24 -3.55 -6.37 15.12
CA ASP A 24 -4.01 -6.34 16.52
C ASP A 24 -5.33 -7.13 16.73
N GLY A 25 -5.95 -7.64 15.66
CA GLY A 25 -7.20 -8.39 15.71
C GLY A 25 -8.46 -7.53 15.53
N PHE A 26 -8.32 -6.27 15.12
CA PHE A 26 -9.46 -5.45 14.72
C PHE A 26 -9.78 -5.64 13.23
N ASP A 27 -10.83 -6.40 12.95
CA ASP A 27 -11.20 -6.80 11.59
C ASP A 27 -11.97 -5.74 10.79
N GLY A 28 -12.33 -4.61 11.41
CA GLY A 28 -13.20 -3.59 10.81
C GLY A 28 -12.60 -2.82 9.63
N TYR A 29 -11.32 -3.02 9.31
CA TYR A 29 -10.66 -2.42 8.14
C TYR A 29 -10.26 -3.42 7.06
N LYS A 30 -10.59 -4.71 7.24
CA LYS A 30 -10.16 -5.78 6.32
C LYS A 30 -10.66 -5.54 4.90
N GLN A 31 -11.90 -5.08 4.75
CA GLN A 31 -12.52 -4.86 3.45
C GLN A 31 -11.84 -3.72 2.70
N GLU A 32 -11.57 -2.60 3.38
CA GLU A 32 -10.86 -1.45 2.82
C GLU A 32 -9.45 -1.85 2.38
N ILE A 33 -8.75 -2.65 3.19
CA ILE A 33 -7.43 -3.17 2.83
C ILE A 33 -7.51 -4.07 1.60
N GLN A 34 -8.49 -4.98 1.56
CA GLN A 34 -8.69 -5.88 0.42
C GLN A 34 -9.01 -5.14 -0.88
N VAL A 35 -9.84 -4.10 -0.84
CA VAL A 35 -10.16 -3.28 -2.03
C VAL A 35 -8.89 -2.66 -2.60
N VAL A 36 -8.07 -2.04 -1.75
CA VAL A 36 -6.81 -1.41 -2.17
C VAL A 36 -5.85 -2.44 -2.79
N ILE A 37 -5.66 -3.58 -2.12
CA ILE A 37 -4.79 -4.66 -2.61
C ILE A 37 -5.30 -5.23 -3.93
N SER A 38 -6.62 -5.44 -4.04
CA SER A 38 -7.25 -5.98 -5.25
C SER A 38 -7.07 -5.06 -6.44
N GLU A 39 -7.32 -3.76 -6.26
CA GLU A 39 -7.11 -2.77 -7.32
C GLU A 39 -5.63 -2.70 -7.74
N ALA A 40 -4.71 -2.71 -6.77
CA ALA A 40 -3.28 -2.73 -7.05
C ALA A 40 -2.86 -3.98 -7.82
N LYS A 41 -3.39 -5.16 -7.45
CA LYS A 41 -3.12 -6.42 -8.13
C LYS A 41 -3.69 -6.43 -9.55
N SER A 42 -4.94 -6.02 -9.75
CA SER A 42 -5.55 -5.95 -11.09
C SER A 42 -4.81 -4.96 -11.99
N LEU A 43 -4.34 -3.83 -11.47
CA LEU A 43 -3.52 -2.89 -12.24
C LEU A 43 -2.14 -3.48 -12.59
N LEU A 44 -1.59 -4.30 -11.71
CA LEU A 44 -0.27 -4.91 -11.87
C LEU A 44 -0.28 -6.13 -12.81
N ASN A 45 -1.40 -6.83 -12.87
CA ASN A 45 -1.67 -7.94 -13.80
C ASN A 45 -2.19 -7.45 -15.16
N GLU A 46 -2.30 -6.14 -15.37
CA GLU A 46 -2.87 -5.52 -16.59
C GLU A 46 -4.34 -5.92 -16.85
N GLU A 47 -5.05 -6.38 -15.82
CA GLU A 47 -6.49 -6.64 -15.85
C GLU A 47 -7.31 -5.34 -15.86
N LYS A 48 -6.75 -4.28 -15.26
CA LYS A 48 -7.27 -2.92 -15.27
C LYS A 48 -6.19 -1.95 -15.73
N THR A 49 -6.62 -0.87 -16.37
CA THR A 49 -5.78 0.28 -16.69
C THR A 49 -5.85 1.35 -15.61
N VAL A 50 -4.92 2.31 -15.66
CA VAL A 50 -4.88 3.46 -14.74
C VAL A 50 -6.16 4.32 -14.77
N TYR A 51 -6.97 4.23 -15.83
CA TYR A 51 -8.21 4.97 -15.97
C TYR A 51 -9.43 4.27 -15.36
N GLU A 52 -9.28 3.00 -15.01
CA GLU A 52 -10.35 2.11 -14.54
C GLU A 52 -10.28 1.80 -13.03
N ILE A 53 -9.15 2.11 -12.40
CA ILE A 53 -8.97 1.94 -10.96
C ILE A 53 -9.73 3.01 -10.16
N ASN A 54 -10.02 2.70 -8.89
CA ASN A 54 -10.70 3.64 -7.99
C ASN A 54 -9.88 4.95 -7.83
N ARG A 55 -10.48 6.07 -8.23
CA ARG A 55 -9.86 7.40 -8.21
C ARG A 55 -9.54 7.91 -6.80
N GLU A 56 -10.35 7.54 -5.81
CA GLU A 56 -10.16 7.96 -4.42
C GLU A 56 -8.95 7.26 -3.80
N LEU A 57 -8.64 6.05 -4.27
CA LEU A 57 -7.52 5.23 -3.81
C LEU A 57 -6.32 5.29 -4.75
N PHE A 58 -6.37 6.15 -5.77
CA PHE A 58 -5.45 6.14 -6.91
C PHE A 58 -3.97 6.19 -6.48
N SER A 59 -3.62 7.16 -5.63
CA SER A 59 -2.25 7.33 -5.14
C SER A 59 -1.75 6.09 -4.40
N LEU A 60 -2.62 5.48 -3.60
CA LEU A 60 -2.29 4.30 -2.78
C LEU A 60 -2.14 3.03 -3.64
N ILE A 61 -3.01 2.87 -4.64
CA ILE A 61 -2.95 1.77 -5.61
C ILE A 61 -1.65 1.84 -6.41
N LEU A 62 -1.29 3.02 -6.92
CA LEU A 62 -0.02 3.23 -7.63
C LEU A 62 1.18 3.01 -6.72
N TYR A 63 1.11 3.51 -5.48
CA TYR A 63 2.16 3.31 -4.49
C TYR A 63 2.45 1.82 -4.28
N LEU A 64 1.43 1.01 -4.01
CA LEU A 64 1.60 -0.42 -3.78
C LEU A 64 2.12 -1.15 -5.02
N LYS A 65 1.56 -0.86 -6.21
CA LYS A 65 2.03 -1.45 -7.47
C LYS A 65 3.54 -1.28 -7.66
N ASN A 66 4.07 -0.10 -7.33
CA ASN A 66 5.46 0.24 -7.56
C ASN A 66 6.44 -0.30 -6.50
N LYS A 67 5.94 -0.84 -5.37
CA LYS A 67 6.77 -1.21 -4.21
C LYS A 67 7.30 -2.63 -4.25
N ASP A 68 6.42 -3.60 -4.39
CA ASP A 68 6.82 -5.01 -4.50
C ASP A 68 5.85 -5.77 -5.39
N THR A 69 6.26 -5.90 -6.65
CA THR A 69 5.45 -6.56 -7.66
C THR A 69 5.39 -8.08 -7.49
N GLY A 70 6.38 -8.68 -6.84
CA GLY A 70 6.45 -10.12 -6.66
C GLY A 70 5.48 -10.61 -5.58
N PHE A 71 5.48 -9.94 -4.43
CA PHE A 71 4.55 -10.26 -3.34
C PHE A 71 3.09 -10.06 -3.78
N LEU A 72 2.75 -8.90 -4.35
CA LEU A 72 1.37 -8.58 -4.74
C LEU A 72 0.80 -9.52 -5.81
N ARG A 73 1.63 -10.02 -6.74
CA ARG A 73 1.19 -11.03 -7.74
C ARG A 73 0.73 -12.33 -7.09
N ASN A 74 1.49 -12.79 -6.09
CA ASN A 74 1.30 -14.09 -5.48
C ASN A 74 0.31 -14.07 -4.31
N LEU A 75 -0.01 -12.90 -3.79
CA LEU A 75 -0.96 -12.74 -2.69
C LEU A 75 -2.36 -13.25 -3.07
N ASN A 76 -2.92 -14.12 -2.24
CA ASN A 76 -4.30 -14.59 -2.39
C ASN A 76 -5.27 -13.61 -1.70
N ILE A 77 -5.96 -12.80 -2.49
CA ILE A 77 -6.86 -11.74 -1.99
C ILE A 77 -8.08 -12.34 -1.26
N ASP A 78 -8.56 -13.49 -1.72
CA ASP A 78 -9.73 -14.16 -1.14
C ASP A 78 -9.44 -14.74 0.24
N ASN A 79 -8.15 -14.88 0.60
CA ASN A 79 -7.73 -15.48 1.86
C ASN A 79 -6.43 -14.86 2.41
N VAL A 80 -6.44 -13.55 2.64
CA VAL A 80 -5.30 -12.82 3.24
C VAL A 80 -5.08 -13.26 4.69
N GLN A 81 -3.91 -13.83 4.97
CA GLN A 81 -3.50 -14.29 6.30
C GLN A 81 -2.80 -13.19 7.09
N LYS A 82 -2.65 -13.40 8.41
CA LYS A 82 -1.92 -12.49 9.28
C LYS A 82 -0.49 -12.23 8.79
N GLU A 83 0.16 -13.25 8.25
CA GLU A 83 1.50 -13.20 7.68
C GLU A 83 1.58 -12.28 6.46
N ASP A 84 0.55 -12.29 5.62
CA ASP A 84 0.46 -11.42 4.44
C ASP A 84 0.36 -9.94 4.86
N TYR A 85 -0.43 -9.64 5.90
CA TYR A 85 -0.49 -8.29 6.46
C TYR A 85 0.86 -7.83 7.03
N LYS A 86 1.64 -8.74 7.65
CA LYS A 86 3.00 -8.43 8.14
C LYS A 86 3.95 -8.13 6.99
N GLU A 87 3.91 -8.90 5.91
CA GLU A 87 4.75 -8.64 4.74
C GLU A 87 4.35 -7.34 4.03
N LEU A 88 3.04 -7.10 3.87
CA LEU A 88 2.52 -5.84 3.35
C LEU A 88 3.02 -4.63 4.17
N LEU A 89 3.02 -4.75 5.50
CA LEU A 89 3.55 -3.72 6.39
C LEU A 89 5.04 -3.48 6.17
N LYS A 90 5.85 -4.54 6.05
CA LYS A 90 7.30 -4.42 5.76
C LYS A 90 7.57 -3.73 4.43
N ILE A 91 6.78 -4.04 3.40
CA ILE A 91 6.90 -3.43 2.06
C ILE A 91 6.66 -1.92 2.15
N ILE A 92 5.68 -1.48 2.94
CA ILE A 92 5.37 -0.07 3.16
C ILE A 92 6.50 0.60 3.96
N GLU A 93 6.98 -0.04 5.03
CA GLU A 93 7.96 0.54 5.96
C GLU A 93 9.39 0.61 5.41
N LYS A 94 9.77 -0.27 4.48
CA LYS A 94 11.13 -0.32 3.89
C LYS A 94 11.57 1.02 3.27
N GLN A 95 10.64 1.90 2.92
CA GLN A 95 10.92 3.22 2.36
C GLN A 95 11.06 4.34 3.40
N GLU A 96 10.42 4.26 4.58
CA GLU A 96 10.60 5.29 5.63
C GLU A 96 12.08 5.36 6.06
N SER A 97 12.78 4.22 6.08
CA SER A 97 14.22 4.14 6.34
C SER A 97 15.10 4.68 5.20
N GLU A 98 14.65 4.62 3.95
CA GLU A 98 15.42 5.11 2.79
C GLU A 98 15.22 6.62 2.56
N SER A 99 14.00 7.13 2.79
CA SER A 99 13.70 8.56 2.64
C SER A 99 14.30 9.42 3.76
N SER A 100 14.46 8.87 4.97
CA SER A 100 15.12 9.55 6.10
C SER A 100 16.64 9.68 5.92
N LEU A 101 17.28 8.74 5.20
CA LEU A 101 18.70 8.82 4.85
C LEU A 101 18.97 9.89 3.78
N GLN A 102 18.03 10.15 2.87
CA GLN A 102 18.22 11.09 1.77
C GLN A 102 18.16 12.57 2.21
N CYS A 103 17.55 12.85 3.37
CA CYS A 103 17.57 14.18 3.99
C CYS A 103 18.85 14.49 4.77
N MET A 104 19.69 13.49 5.13
CA MET A 104 20.94 13.72 5.87
C MET A 104 22.15 14.05 4.98
N TYR A 105 22.07 13.77 3.67
CA TYR A 105 23.20 13.96 2.73
C TYR A 105 23.12 15.25 1.89
N ASN A 106 22.18 16.16 2.16
CA ASN A 106 22.05 17.44 1.46
C ASN A 106 22.36 18.64 2.38
N TYR A 107 23.54 18.65 3.00
CA TYR A 107 24.13 19.82 3.67
C TYR A 107 25.57 20.02 3.23
#